data_AF-A0A3D0RGF7-F1
#
_entry.id   AF-A0A3D0RGF7-F1
#
_cell.length_a   1.000
_cell.length_b   1.000
_cell.length_c   1.000
_cell.angle_alpha   90.00
_cell.angle_beta   90.00
_cell.angle_gamma   90.00
#
_symmetry.space_group_name_H-M   'P 1'
#
loop_
_entity.id
_entity.type
_entity.pdbx_description
1 polymer ?
#
loop_
_entity_poly.entity_id
_entity_poly.type
_entity_poly.pdbx_seq_one_letter_code
_entity_poly.pdbx_strand_id
1 'polypeptide(L)'
;MKLRLGMSPISWSNDDLPQLGGDTSLETCLSETSEAGFVGTETGGKFPKDPDALATVLATHDLALVSGWYSGTLINNDLDSELAQIADQ
;
A
#
# COMPACT_ATOMS: atom_id res chain seq x y z
N MET A 1 9.70 3.07 -24.52
CA MET A 1 9.45 3.17 -23.06
C MET A 1 8.10 2.53 -22.77
N LYS A 2 8.03 1.49 -21.93
CA LYS A 2 6.75 0.89 -21.51
C LYS A 2 6.34 1.55 -20.19
N LEU A 3 5.17 2.17 -20.16
CA LEU A 3 4.56 2.70 -18.94
C LEU A 3 4.21 1.52 -18.02
N ARG A 4 4.44 1.67 -16.72
CA ARG A 4 4.02 0.71 -15.68
C ARG A 4 2.89 1.35 -14.90
N LEU A 5 1.78 0.64 -14.77
CA LEU A 5 0.60 1.12 -14.07
C LEU A 5 0.45 0.36 -12.76
N GLY A 6 0.18 1.09 -11.67
CA GLY A 6 -0.19 0.51 -10.38
C GLY A 6 -1.64 0.81 -10.02
N MET A 7 -2.18 0.04 -9.07
CA MET A 7 -3.53 0.23 -8.53
C MET A 7 -3.51 0.32 -7.01
N SER A 8 -4.26 1.28 -6.46
CA SER A 8 -4.35 1.49 -5.01
C SER A 8 -5.28 0.44 -4.38
N PRO A 9 -4.91 -0.17 -3.23
CA PRO A 9 -5.72 -1.21 -2.59
C PRO A 9 -7.07 -0.70 -2.06
N ILE A 10 -7.26 0.62 -1.97
CA ILE A 10 -8.52 1.25 -1.56
C ILE A 10 -9.72 0.86 -2.43
N SER A 11 -9.47 0.40 -3.67
CA SER A 11 -10.50 -0.15 -4.56
C SER A 11 -11.14 -1.45 -4.05
N TRP A 12 -10.45 -2.19 -3.17
CA TRP A 12 -10.93 -3.46 -2.58
C TRP A 12 -11.33 -3.34 -1.11
N SER A 13 -10.65 -2.49 -0.35
CA SER A 13 -10.98 -2.26 1.06
C SER A 13 -10.55 -0.88 1.53
N ASN A 14 -11.39 -0.24 2.33
CA ASN A 14 -11.10 1.08 2.89
C ASN A 14 -10.66 0.98 4.35
N ASP A 15 -9.47 1.51 4.66
CA ASP A 15 -8.92 1.47 6.02
C ASP A 15 -9.66 2.40 7.01
N ASP A 16 -10.22 3.51 6.52
CA ASP A 16 -10.99 4.47 7.34
C ASP A 16 -12.46 4.05 7.53
N LEU A 17 -13.01 3.29 6.57
CA LEU A 17 -14.39 2.80 6.55
C LEU A 17 -14.42 1.28 6.33
N PRO A 18 -14.12 0.45 7.36
CA PRO A 18 -13.96 -0.99 7.21
C PRO A 18 -15.19 -1.74 6.67
N GLN A 19 -16.39 -1.17 6.79
CA GLN A 19 -17.59 -1.73 6.18
C GLN A 19 -17.53 -1.77 4.63
N LEU A 20 -16.65 -0.98 4.02
CA LEU A 20 -16.39 -0.97 2.59
C LEU A 20 -15.26 -1.97 2.28
N GLY A 21 -15.60 -3.25 2.14
CA GLY A 21 -14.65 -4.29 1.72
C GLY A 21 -13.69 -4.77 2.81
N GLY A 22 -13.98 -4.53 4.10
CA GLY A 22 -13.17 -5.02 5.22
C GLY A 22 -12.93 -6.53 5.18
N ASP A 23 -13.91 -7.30 4.71
CA ASP A 23 -13.81 -8.77 4.57
C ASP A 23 -12.99 -9.23 3.36
N THR A 24 -12.66 -8.34 2.41
CA THR A 24 -11.80 -8.67 1.27
C THR A 24 -10.38 -8.95 1.76
N SER A 25 -9.84 -10.13 1.48
CA SER A 25 -8.49 -10.49 1.93
C SER A 25 -7.42 -9.72 1.14
N LEU A 26 -6.21 -9.62 1.71
CA LEU A 26 -5.04 -9.10 0.99
C LEU A 26 -4.76 -9.93 -0.27
N GLU A 27 -4.82 -11.26 -0.17
CA GLU A 27 -4.59 -12.18 -1.28
C GLU A 27 -5.56 -11.92 -2.45
N THR A 28 -6.85 -11.72 -2.17
CA THR A 28 -7.84 -11.36 -3.18
C THR A 28 -7.50 -10.03 -3.84
N CYS A 29 -7.21 -8.99 -3.04
CA CYS A 29 -6.83 -7.68 -3.56
C CYS A 29 -5.61 -7.74 -4.51
N LEU A 30 -4.55 -8.47 -4.12
CA LEU A 30 -3.32 -8.55 -4.92
C LEU A 30 -3.51 -9.42 -6.17
N SER A 31 -4.22 -10.54 -6.05
CA SER A 31 -4.53 -11.41 -7.19
C SER A 31 -5.35 -10.67 -8.24
N GLU A 32 -6.45 -10.02 -7.83
CA GLU A 32 -7.31 -9.27 -8.75
C GLU A 32 -6.61 -8.03 -9.33
N THR A 33 -5.68 -7.41 -8.61
CA THR A 33 -4.83 -6.33 -9.14
C THR A 33 -3.98 -6.82 -10.31
N SER A 34 -3.34 -7.99 -10.15
CA SER A 34 -2.51 -8.61 -11.18
C SER A 34 -3.35 -9.08 -12.38
N GLU A 35 -4.51 -9.71 -12.12
CA GLU A 35 -5.45 -10.15 -13.16
C GLU A 35 -6.00 -8.98 -13.99
N ALA A 36 -6.20 -7.82 -13.38
CA ALA A 36 -6.59 -6.59 -14.07
C ALA A 36 -5.48 -5.98 -14.95
N GLY A 37 -4.26 -6.53 -14.91
CA GLY A 37 -3.13 -6.12 -15.75
C GLY A 37 -2.27 -5.01 -15.16
N PHE A 38 -2.43 -4.68 -13.88
CA PHE A 38 -1.54 -3.77 -13.17
C PHE A 38 -0.28 -4.50 -12.72
N VAL A 39 0.83 -3.77 -12.62
CA VAL A 39 2.17 -4.30 -12.29
C VAL A 39 2.73 -3.67 -11.02
N GLY A 40 1.85 -3.09 -10.21
CA GLY A 40 2.20 -2.53 -8.92
C GLY A 40 1.00 -2.08 -8.09
N THR A 41 1.26 -1.80 -6.82
CA THR A 41 0.26 -1.35 -5.86
C THR A 41 0.86 -0.43 -4.79
N GLU A 42 0.01 0.15 -3.97
CA GLU A 42 0.40 0.96 -2.81
C GLU A 42 0.28 0.14 -1.52
N THR A 43 0.84 0.62 -0.41
CA THR A 43 0.57 0.02 0.89
C THR A 43 -0.87 0.29 1.35
N GLY A 44 -1.41 -0.61 2.18
CA GLY A 44 -2.71 -0.45 2.85
C GLY A 44 -2.70 -1.15 4.21
N GLY A 45 -3.73 -0.97 5.02
CA GLY A 45 -3.79 -1.42 6.41
C GLY A 45 -3.65 -2.94 6.61
N LYS A 46 -3.95 -3.73 5.58
CA LYS A 46 -3.83 -5.20 5.59
C LYS A 46 -2.45 -5.72 5.16
N PHE A 47 -1.57 -4.85 4.69
CA PHE A 47 -0.25 -5.24 4.17
C PHE A 47 0.73 -5.52 5.30
N PRO A 48 1.70 -6.44 5.11
CA PRO A 48 2.80 -6.61 6.06
C PRO A 48 3.59 -5.30 6.23
N LYS A 49 3.97 -4.99 7.48
CA LYS A 49 4.85 -3.85 7.79
C LYS A 49 6.34 -4.19 7.69
N ASP A 50 6.68 -5.47 7.83
CA ASP A 50 8.04 -5.93 7.65
C ASP A 50 8.40 -5.87 6.15
N PRO A 51 9.51 -5.20 5.77
CA PRO A 51 9.89 -5.02 4.37
C PRO A 51 10.09 -6.34 3.61
N ASP A 52 10.67 -7.36 4.26
CA ASP A 52 10.94 -8.65 3.60
C ASP A 52 9.64 -9.43 3.37
N ALA A 53 8.73 -9.42 4.35
CA ALA A 53 7.41 -10.00 4.22
C ALA A 53 6.58 -9.28 3.14
N LEU A 54 6.64 -7.95 3.09
CA LEU A 54 5.98 -7.13 2.06
C LEU A 54 6.52 -7.46 0.66
N ALA A 55 7.85 -7.50 0.50
CA ALA A 55 8.47 -7.86 -0.76
C ALA A 55 8.08 -9.27 -1.21
N THR A 56 8.03 -10.22 -0.28
CA THR A 56 7.67 -11.61 -0.55
C THR A 56 6.23 -11.75 -1.03
N VAL A 57 5.27 -11.09 -0.36
CA VAL A 57 3.87 -11.18 -0.76
C VAL A 57 3.63 -10.52 -2.12
N LEU A 58 4.22 -9.35 -2.38
CA LEU A 58 4.08 -8.67 -3.67
C LEU A 58 4.70 -9.47 -4.83
N ALA A 59 5.88 -10.06 -4.60
CA ALA A 59 6.55 -10.89 -5.61
C ALA A 59 5.74 -12.15 -5.98
N THR A 60 4.94 -12.69 -5.04
CA THR A 60 4.07 -13.84 -5.29
C THR A 60 2.95 -13.52 -6.28
N HIS A 61 2.59 -12.24 -6.45
CA HIS A 61 1.56 -11.76 -7.37
C HIS A 61 2.13 -10.99 -8.58
N ASP A 62 3.45 -11.02 -8.80
CA ASP A 62 4.16 -10.24 -9.83
C ASP A 62 3.93 -8.71 -9.74
N LEU A 63 3.72 -8.21 -8.52
CA LEU A 63 3.49 -6.79 -8.25
C LEU A 63 4.73 -6.12 -7.65
N ALA A 64 4.88 -4.83 -7.93
CA ALA A 64 5.86 -3.96 -7.26
C ALA A 64 5.17 -2.98 -6.32
N LEU A 65 5.84 -2.61 -5.24
CA LEU A 65 5.42 -1.45 -4.45
C LEU A 65 5.73 -0.17 -5.24
N VAL A 66 4.73 0.69 -5.46
CA VAL A 66 4.89 1.93 -6.24
C VAL A 66 4.77 3.21 -5.41
N SER A 67 4.09 3.15 -4.27
CA SER A 67 3.88 4.28 -3.36
C SER A 67 3.35 3.79 -2.01
N GLY A 68 3.28 4.71 -1.04
CA GLY A 68 2.65 4.50 0.26
C GLY A 68 2.11 5.83 0.81
N TRP A 69 1.25 5.73 1.82
CA TRP A 69 0.62 6.88 2.45
C TRP A 69 1.29 7.23 3.79
N TYR A 70 1.55 8.51 4.01
CA TYR A 70 1.97 9.06 5.30
C TYR A 70 1.09 10.25 5.70
N SER A 71 0.43 10.15 6.85
CA SER A 71 -0.38 11.23 7.42
C SER A 71 0.51 12.22 8.17
N GLY A 72 0.93 13.28 7.48
CA GLY A 72 1.80 14.29 8.09
C GLY A 72 1.10 15.21 9.08
N THR A 73 1.88 15.78 10.01
CA THR A 73 1.39 16.58 11.14
C THR A 73 1.96 17.99 11.22
N LEU A 74 2.67 18.46 10.19
CA LEU A 74 3.38 19.76 10.12
C LEU A 74 2.60 21.01 10.57
N ILE A 75 1.26 21.01 10.53
CA ILE A 75 0.46 22.13 11.06
C ILE A 75 0.66 22.29 12.58
N ASN A 76 0.87 21.18 13.29
CA ASN A 76 1.03 21.11 14.75
C ASN A 76 2.40 20.54 15.17
N ASN A 77 3.34 20.38 14.24
CA ASN A 77 4.64 19.73 14.44
C ASN A 77 5.75 20.50 13.71
N ASP A 78 7.02 20.24 14.05
CA ASP A 78 8.17 20.82 13.35
C ASP A 78 8.76 19.87 12.30
N LEU A 79 9.55 20.42 11.37
CA LEU A 79 10.14 19.69 10.26
C LEU A 79 11.07 18.56 10.70
N ASP A 80 11.90 18.79 11.71
CA ASP A 80 12.89 17.80 12.15
C ASP A 80 12.19 16.60 12.80
N SER A 81 11.19 16.87 13.63
CA SER A 81 10.31 15.85 14.23
C SER A 81 9.52 15.07 13.18
N GLU A 82 9.01 15.74 12.14
CA GLU A 82 8.29 15.09 11.04
C GLU A 82 9.21 14.16 10.23
N LEU A 83 10.42 14.62 9.87
CA LEU A 83 11.40 13.82 9.14
C LEU A 83 11.82 12.57 9.92
N ALA A 84 11.97 12.68 11.25
CA ALA A 84 12.26 11.54 12.12
C ALA A 84 11.13 10.50 12.08
N GLN A 85 9.86 10.94 12.11
CA GLN A 85 8.71 10.02 12.04
C GLN A 85 8.57 9.34 10.67
N ILE A 86 8.88 10.04 9.58
CA ILE A 86 8.86 9.45 8.22
C ILE A 86 9.93 8.35 8.11
N ALA A 87 11.10 8.53 8.75
CA ALA A 87 12.20 7.56 8.68
C ALA A 87 11.92 6.23 9.39
N ASP A 88 10.99 6.23 10.35
CA ASP A 88 10.58 5.04 11.11
C ASP A 88 9.44 4.24 10.44
N GLN A 89 8.93 4.71 9.29
CA GLN A 89 7.85 4.06 8.52
C GLN A 89 8.33 2.93 7.62
#